data_AF-A0A4R4IM97-F1
#
_entry.id   AF-A0A4R4IM97-F1
#
_cell.length_a   1.000
_cell.length_b   1.000
_cell.length_c   1.000
_cell.angle_alpha   90.00
_cell.angle_beta   90.00
_cell.angle_gamma   90.00
#
_symmetry.space_group_name_H-M   'P 1'
#
loop_
_entity.id
_entity.type
_entity.pdbx_description
1 polymer ?
#
loop_
_entity_poly.entity_id
_entity_poly.type
_entity_poly.pdbx_seq_one_letter_code
_entity_poly.pdbx_strand_id
1 'polypeptide(L)'
;MKIEKSNVVKLQITDVLRHDPIHVYLEDYGDGRGRITISEYGESWTSFWPAMACSLSDFILKADNEYIIRYLDCTLKMRSQKYKWMDSRLNVVKDALRKLHAHTVESKPESNTTG
;
A
#
# COMPACT_ATOMS: atom_id res chain seq x y z
N MET A 1 -8.56 -3.42 30.39
CA MET A 1 -8.23 -3.76 28.98
C MET A 1 -9.35 -3.24 28.10
N LYS A 2 -9.04 -2.47 27.04
CA LYS A 2 -10.02 -2.01 26.05
C LYS A 2 -9.73 -2.75 24.75
N ILE A 3 -10.77 -3.26 24.09
CA ILE A 3 -10.66 -4.00 22.82
C ILE A 3 -11.35 -3.16 21.75
N GLU A 4 -10.65 -2.89 20.66
CA GLU A 4 -11.15 -2.14 19.51
C GLU A 4 -10.95 -3.00 18.25
N LYS A 5 -11.84 -2.82 17.27
CA LYS A 5 -11.77 -3.50 15.97
C LYS A 5 -11.55 -2.46 14.88
N SER A 6 -10.73 -2.80 13.89
CA SER A 6 -10.51 -2.00 12.68
C SER A 6 -10.77 -2.85 11.44
N ASN A 7 -11.07 -2.18 10.33
CA ASN A 7 -11.16 -2.81 9.01
C ASN A 7 -9.78 -2.80 8.35
N VAL A 8 -9.46 -3.86 7.62
CA VAL A 8 -8.21 -3.99 6.87
C VAL A 8 -8.54 -4.38 5.44
N VAL A 9 -7.98 -3.65 4.47
CA VAL A 9 -8.01 -4.09 3.08
C VAL A 9 -6.81 -4.99 2.85
N LYS A 10 -7.07 -6.26 2.52
CA LYS A 10 -6.04 -7.22 2.13
C LYS A 10 -5.98 -7.31 0.61
N LEU A 11 -4.81 -7.02 0.05
CA LEU A 11 -4.48 -7.31 -1.35
C LEU A 11 -3.61 -8.56 -1.40
N GLN A 12 -3.88 -9.41 -2.38
CA GLN A 12 -3.00 -10.49 -2.79
C GLN A 12 -2.66 -10.25 -4.26
N ILE A 13 -1.40 -9.94 -4.54
CA ILE A 13 -0.90 -9.64 -5.87
C ILE A 13 -0.10 -10.85 -6.35
N THR A 14 -0.57 -11.51 -7.39
CA THR A 14 0.05 -12.70 -8.00
C THR A 14 0.43 -12.43 -9.45
N ASP A 15 1.11 -13.40 -10.07
CA ASP A 15 1.42 -13.41 -11.51
C ASP A 15 2.27 -12.21 -11.96
N VAL A 16 3.15 -11.74 -11.07
CA VAL A 16 4.12 -10.69 -11.34
C VAL A 16 5.49 -11.32 -11.53
N LEU A 17 6.11 -11.03 -12.69
CA LEU A 17 7.42 -11.57 -13.03
C LEU A 17 8.46 -11.24 -11.94
N ARG A 18 9.19 -12.27 -11.47
CA ARG A 18 10.25 -12.19 -10.44
C ARG A 18 9.76 -11.78 -9.04
N HIS A 19 8.47 -11.92 -8.77
CA HIS A 19 7.90 -11.75 -7.46
C HIS A 19 7.16 -13.02 -7.04
N ASP A 20 7.33 -13.40 -5.78
CA ASP A 20 6.43 -14.34 -5.13
C ASP A 20 5.09 -13.62 -4.86
N PRO A 21 4.00 -14.34 -4.49
CA PRO A 21 2.77 -13.67 -4.10
C PRO A 21 2.99 -12.59 -3.04
N ILE A 22 2.69 -11.35 -3.38
CA ILE A 22 2.83 -10.20 -2.47
C ILE A 22 1.50 -10.02 -1.76
N HIS A 23 1.52 -10.10 -0.43
CA HIS A 23 0.37 -9.72 0.38
C HIS A 23 0.57 -8.31 0.92
N VAL A 24 -0.47 -7.49 0.80
CA VAL A 24 -0.49 -6.12 1.32
C VAL A 24 -1.71 -5.97 2.23
N TYR A 25 -1.50 -5.46 3.43
CA TYR A 25 -2.55 -5.11 4.36
C TYR A 25 -2.54 -3.61 4.53
N LEU A 26 -3.66 -2.96 4.21
CA LEU A 26 -3.85 -1.52 4.34
C LEU A 26 -4.86 -1.28 5.46
N GLU A 27 -4.36 -0.74 6.55
CA GLU A 27 -5.15 -0.27 7.68
C GLU A 27 -5.22 1.26 7.61
N ASP A 28 -6.26 1.80 6.98
CA ASP A 28 -6.57 3.22 7.02
C ASP A 28 -7.49 3.50 8.22
N TYR A 29 -7.04 4.32 9.17
CA TYR A 29 -7.81 4.64 10.37
C TYR A 29 -8.83 5.78 10.14
N GLY A 30 -8.82 6.41 8.95
CA GLY A 30 -9.80 7.43 8.56
C GLY A 30 -9.60 8.81 9.19
N ASP A 31 -8.63 8.96 10.09
CA ASP A 31 -8.27 10.22 10.76
C ASP A 31 -6.88 10.73 10.36
N GLY A 32 -6.44 10.35 9.16
CA GLY A 32 -5.12 10.68 8.65
C GLY A 32 -3.99 9.81 9.22
N ARG A 33 -4.31 8.79 10.02
CA ARG A 33 -3.36 7.74 10.43
C ARG A 33 -3.52 6.52 9.54
N GLY A 34 -2.42 5.80 9.32
CA GLY A 34 -2.47 4.56 8.55
C GLY A 34 -1.31 3.63 8.83
N ARG A 35 -1.54 2.34 8.62
CA ARG A 35 -0.51 1.30 8.68
C ARG A 35 -0.55 0.45 7.43
N ILE A 36 0.64 0.18 6.88
CA ILE A 36 0.81 -0.80 5.81
C ILE A 36 1.66 -1.95 6.31
N THR A 37 1.26 -3.17 5.96
CA THR A 37 2.09 -4.37 6.09
C THR A 37 2.23 -5.01 4.71
N ILE A 38 3.47 -5.24 4.29
CA ILE A 38 3.80 -5.93 3.05
C ILE A 38 4.52 -7.23 3.42
N SER A 39 4.18 -8.35 2.78
CA SER A 39 4.90 -9.60 2.94
C SER A 39 5.12 -10.30 1.60
N GLU A 40 6.30 -10.87 1.43
CA GLU A 40 6.71 -11.68 0.26
C GLU A 40 7.80 -12.66 0.71
N TYR A 41 7.75 -13.91 0.24
CA TYR A 41 8.75 -14.96 0.53
C TYR A 41 9.21 -15.07 1.99
N GLY A 42 8.25 -15.19 2.93
CA GLY A 42 8.56 -15.34 4.36
C GLY A 42 9.12 -14.09 5.05
N GLU A 43 9.34 -13.00 4.30
CA GLU A 43 9.70 -11.70 4.85
C GLU A 43 8.44 -10.83 4.99
N SER A 44 8.44 -9.92 5.98
CA SER A 44 7.37 -8.96 6.17
C SER A 44 7.90 -7.64 6.71
N TRP A 45 7.35 -6.54 6.20
CA TRP A 45 7.70 -5.18 6.56
C TRP A 45 6.43 -4.42 6.90
N THR A 46 6.46 -3.70 8.02
CA THR A 46 5.33 -2.92 8.51
C THR A 46 5.77 -1.51 8.83
N SER A 47 4.98 -0.53 8.41
CA SER A 47 5.16 0.87 8.78
C SER A 47 3.83 1.49 9.19
N PHE A 48 3.89 2.45 10.11
CA PHE A 48 2.78 3.23 10.58
C PHE A 48 3.09 4.72 10.44
N TRP A 49 2.12 5.48 9.94
CA TRP A 49 2.19 6.93 9.85
C TRP A 49 1.12 7.55 10.77
N PRO A 50 1.52 8.37 11.75
CA PRO A 50 0.59 9.05 12.65
C PRO A 50 -0.08 10.28 12.02
N ALA A 51 0.38 10.73 10.85
CA ALA A 51 -0.19 11.86 10.12
C ALA A 51 0.18 11.80 8.63
N MET A 52 -0.80 11.49 7.78
CA MET A 52 -0.66 11.38 6.31
C MET A 52 -1.39 12.50 5.56
N ALA A 53 -2.26 13.25 6.25
CA ALA A 53 -3.14 14.30 5.71
C ALA A 53 -4.10 13.87 4.58
N CYS A 54 -4.12 12.59 4.22
CA CYS A 54 -4.98 11.98 3.20
C CYS A 54 -5.19 10.49 3.52
N SER A 55 -5.89 9.77 2.64
CA SER A 55 -6.06 8.31 2.77
C SER A 55 -4.71 7.59 2.68
N LEU A 56 -4.60 6.41 3.30
CA LEU A 56 -3.39 5.59 3.25
C LEU A 56 -3.00 5.26 1.80
N SER A 57 -3.98 4.87 0.97
CA SER A 57 -3.73 4.53 -0.43
C SER A 57 -3.18 5.72 -1.22
N ASP A 58 -3.79 6.92 -1.08
CA ASP A 58 -3.30 8.13 -1.73
C ASP A 58 -1.91 8.53 -1.25
N PHE A 59 -1.65 8.39 0.05
CA PHE A 59 -0.36 8.69 0.66
C PHE A 59 0.74 7.80 0.06
N ILE A 60 0.51 6.48 0.01
CA ILE A 60 1.45 5.52 -0.57
C ILE A 60 1.68 5.83 -2.05
N LEU A 61 0.65 6.18 -2.82
CA LEU A 61 0.77 6.51 -4.23
C LEU A 61 1.60 7.78 -4.48
N LYS A 62 1.48 8.80 -3.62
CA LYS A 62 2.17 10.09 -3.73
C LYS A 62 3.60 10.07 -3.19
N ALA A 63 3.86 9.33 -2.11
CA ALA A 63 5.17 9.30 -1.47
C ALA A 63 6.21 8.57 -2.33
N ASP A 64 7.46 9.05 -2.35
CA ASP A 64 8.53 8.38 -3.08
C ASP A 64 8.86 7.01 -2.48
N ASN A 65 9.28 6.06 -3.32
CA ASN A 65 9.65 4.72 -2.85
C ASN A 65 10.79 4.81 -1.83
N GLU A 66 11.79 5.67 -2.04
CA GLU A 66 12.90 5.83 -1.10
C GLU A 66 12.39 6.20 0.31
N TYR A 67 11.42 7.12 0.39
CA TYR A 67 10.80 7.50 1.65
C TYR A 67 10.10 6.30 2.29
N ILE A 68 9.27 5.57 1.54
CA ILE A 68 8.54 4.41 2.07
C ILE A 68 9.51 3.32 2.53
N ILE A 69 10.56 3.03 1.75
CA ILE A 69 11.60 2.04 2.09
C ILE A 69 12.28 2.41 3.39
N ARG A 70 12.60 3.70 3.61
CA ARG A 70 13.24 4.14 4.85
C ARG A 70 12.41 3.83 6.08
N TYR A 71 11.08 3.88 5.96
CA TYR A 71 10.16 3.53 7.04
C TYR A 71 9.97 2.02 7.21
N LEU A 72 9.96 1.27 6.11
CA LEU A 72 9.80 -0.19 6.13
C LEU A 72 11.06 -0.92 6.61
N ASP A 73 12.23 -0.46 6.19
CA ASP A 73 13.53 -1.00 6.59
C ASP A 73 14.63 0.06 6.36
N CYS A 74 14.97 0.80 7.42
CA CYS A 74 15.98 1.85 7.36
C CYS A 74 17.42 1.33 7.20
N THR A 75 17.62 0.00 7.31
CA THR A 75 18.94 -0.64 7.17
C THR A 75 19.31 -0.90 5.72
N LEU A 76 18.34 -0.85 4.80
CA LEU A 76 18.57 -1.07 3.37
C LEU A 76 19.37 0.08 2.76
N LYS A 77 20.52 -0.28 2.17
CA LYS A 77 21.37 0.67 1.45
C LYS A 77 20.87 0.79 0.01
N MET A 78 20.70 2.01 -0.51
CA MET A 78 20.15 2.27 -1.86
C MET A 78 20.84 1.48 -2.99
N ARG A 79 22.15 1.24 -2.88
CA ARG A 79 22.92 0.50 -3.90
C ARG A 79 22.85 -1.03 -3.75
N SER A 80 22.24 -1.53 -2.69
CA SER A 80 22.16 -2.97 -2.40
C SER A 80 21.10 -3.67 -3.26
N GLN A 81 21.30 -4.96 -3.51
CA GLN A 81 20.31 -5.77 -4.24
C GLN A 81 18.98 -5.86 -3.49
N LYS A 82 19.02 -5.97 -2.16
CA LYS A 82 17.82 -5.99 -1.30
C LYS A 82 16.98 -4.72 -1.43
N TYR A 83 17.63 -3.55 -1.51
CA TYR A 83 16.93 -2.29 -1.77
C TYR A 83 16.22 -2.30 -3.12
N LYS A 84 16.90 -2.76 -4.19
CA LYS A 84 16.29 -2.86 -5.53
C LYS A 84 15.09 -3.80 -5.55
N TRP A 85 15.14 -4.90 -4.80
CA TRP A 85 13.99 -5.80 -4.67
C TRP A 85 12.83 -5.17 -3.91
N MET A 86 13.09 -4.44 -2.82
CA MET A 86 12.06 -3.70 -2.11
C MET A 86 11.44 -2.60 -2.99
N ASP A 87 12.27 -1.87 -3.76
CA ASP A 87 11.79 -0.85 -4.68
C ASP A 87 10.87 -1.46 -5.76
N SER A 88 11.30 -2.57 -6.39
CA SER A 88 10.47 -3.32 -7.34
C SER A 88 9.14 -3.75 -6.72
N ARG A 89 9.16 -4.28 -5.50
CA ARG A 89 7.97 -4.69 -4.75
C ARG A 89 7.03 -3.50 -4.52
N LEU A 90 7.54 -2.35 -4.10
CA LEU A 90 6.72 -1.16 -3.90
C LEU A 90 6.11 -0.63 -5.20
N ASN A 91 6.83 -0.70 -6.32
CA ASN A 91 6.27 -0.34 -7.63
C ASN A 91 5.06 -1.24 -7.97
N VAL A 92 5.15 -2.54 -7.72
CA VAL A 92 4.05 -3.49 -7.91
C VAL A 92 2.86 -3.15 -7.00
N VAL A 93 3.11 -2.84 -5.73
CA VAL A 93 2.07 -2.43 -4.77
C VAL A 93 1.37 -1.15 -5.25
N LYS A 94 2.13 -0.15 -5.70
CA LYS A 94 1.58 1.10 -6.24
C LYS A 94 0.75 0.86 -7.49
N ASP A 95 1.20 0.01 -8.41
CA ASP A 95 0.45 -0.32 -9.61
C ASP A 95 -0.87 -1.03 -9.28
N ALA A 96 -0.89 -1.93 -8.30
CA ALA A 96 -2.12 -2.54 -7.82
C ALA A 96 -3.09 -1.49 -7.24
N LEU A 97 -2.58 -0.56 -6.42
CA LEU A 97 -3.38 0.55 -5.89
C LEU A 97 -3.95 1.45 -6.99
N ARG A 98 -3.15 1.82 -8.00
CA ARG A 98 -3.62 2.60 -9.16
C ARG A 98 -4.75 1.89 -9.91
N LYS A 99 -4.60 0.58 -10.16
CA LYS A 99 -5.63 -0.22 -10.82
C LYS A 99 -6.94 -0.18 -10.02
N LEU A 100 -6.89 -0.35 -8.70
CA LEU A 100 -8.08 -0.27 -7.85
C LEU A 100 -8.74 1.12 -7.88
N HIS A 101 -7.93 2.19 -7.88
CA HIS A 101 -8.46 3.55 -8.00
C HIS A 101 -9.16 3.77 -9.34
N ALA A 102 -8.59 3.31 -10.46
CA ALA A 102 -9.19 3.44 -11.79
C ALA A 102 -10.55 2.72 -11.88
N HIS A 103 -10.65 1.48 -11.37
CA HIS A 103 -11.90 0.72 -11.38
C HIS A 103 -12.98 1.34 -10.48
N THR A 104 -12.60 2.10 -9.45
CA THR A 104 -13.54 2.80 -8.56
C THR A 104 -14.15 4.03 -9.24
N VAL A 105 -13.44 4.66 -10.19
CA VAL A 105 -13.95 5.82 -10.96
C VAL A 105 -14.92 5.38 -12.06
N GLU A 106 -14.65 4.24 -12.73
CA GLU A 106 -15.49 3.73 -13.83
C GLU A 106 -16.80 3.07 -13.36
N SER A 107 -16.92 2.69 -12.09
CA SER A 107 -18.09 1.99 -11.54
C SER A 107 -19.15 2.90 -10.91
N LYS A 108 -19.00 4.23 -10.98
CA LYS A 108 -20.02 5.17 -10.49
C LYS A 108 -21.14 5.31 -11.53
N PRO A 109 -22.39 4.90 -11.24
CA PRO A 109 -23.48 5.08 -12.19
C PRO A 109 -23.77 6.58 -12.35
N GLU A 110 -23.83 7.04 -13.60
CA GLU A 110 -24.38 8.35 -13.93
C GLU A 110 -25.79 8.43 -13.35
N SER A 111 -25.97 9.29 -12.34
CA SER A 111 -27.28 9.64 -11.84
C SER A 111 -28.02 10.38 -12.96
N ASN A 112 -28.85 9.64 -13.70
CA ASN A 112 -29.85 10.17 -14.61
C ASN A 112 -30.63 11.28 -13.90
N THR A 113 -30.31 12.53 -14.24
CA THR A 113 -31.16 13.67 -13.90
C THR A 113 -32.18 13.77 -15.01
N THR A 114 -33.36 13.19 -14.78
CA THR A 114 -34.59 13.51 -15.51
C THR A 114 -35.60 13.93 -14.46
N GLY A 115 -36.06 15.19 -14.54
CA GLY A 115 -37.03 15.79 -13.64
C GLY A 115 -36.84 17.29 -13.56
#